data_AF-A0A0H2Z075-F1
#
_entry.id   AF-A0A0H2Z075-F1
#
_cell.length_a   1.000
_cell.length_b   1.000
_cell.length_c   1.000
_cell.angle_alpha   90.00
_cell.angle_beta   90.00
_cell.angle_gamma   90.00
#
_symmetry.space_group_name_H-M   'P 1'
#
loop_
_entity.id
_entity.type
_entity.pdbx_description
1 polymer ?
#
loop_
_entity_poly.entity_id
_entity_poly.type
_entity_poly.pdbx_seq_one_letter_code
_entity_poly.pdbx_strand_id
1 'polypeptide(L)'
;MGNAMHSLKTLLQLPCGWRCSRQIISSDGITLHLHGKRKTAQCPECFKRSDSVHSCRRRRIQHLPCSGQTLWLVFSVRHWYCRNPACSRKIFAESLAPFASSHQQSSQALQN
;
A
#
# COMPACT_ATOMS: atom_id res chain seq x y z
N MET A 1 16.49 13.46 -19.82
CA MET A 1 15.26 12.74 -19.40
C MET A 1 15.67 11.51 -18.59
N GLY A 2 15.29 11.38 -17.30
CA GLY A 2 15.42 10.08 -16.59
C GLY A 2 15.92 10.05 -15.12
N ASN A 3 16.45 11.13 -14.55
CA ASN A 3 17.15 11.05 -13.25
C ASN A 3 16.32 11.37 -11.99
N ALA A 4 15.16 12.02 -12.10
CA ALA A 4 14.35 12.36 -10.92
C ALA A 4 13.66 11.15 -10.25
N MET A 5 13.36 10.09 -11.02
CA MET A 5 12.63 8.91 -10.51
C MET A 5 13.49 7.99 -9.64
N HIS A 6 14.82 7.96 -9.82
CA HIS A 6 15.71 7.14 -8.99
C HIS A 6 15.94 7.76 -7.60
N SER A 7 16.04 9.08 -7.50
CA SER A 7 16.25 9.76 -6.22
C SER A 7 15.09 9.59 -5.25
N LEU A 8 13.84 9.79 -5.68
CA LEU A 8 12.68 9.70 -4.79
C LEU A 8 12.42 8.28 -4.28
N LYS A 9 12.67 7.27 -5.11
CA LYS A 9 12.49 5.86 -4.74
C LYS A 9 13.46 5.44 -3.62
N THR A 10 14.69 5.96 -3.70
CA THR A 10 15.75 5.74 -2.71
C THR A 10 15.49 6.55 -1.44
N LEU A 11 15.07 7.81 -1.59
CA LEU A 11 14.78 8.72 -0.47
C LEU A 11 13.64 8.22 0.43
N LEU A 12 12.62 7.60 -0.18
CA LEU A 12 11.43 7.15 0.56
C LEU A 12 11.54 5.72 1.08
N GLN A 13 12.60 4.97 0.75
CA GLN A 13 12.72 3.54 1.11
C GLN A 13 11.45 2.74 0.76
N LEU A 14 10.89 2.93 -0.44
CA LEU A 14 9.66 2.23 -0.83
C LEU A 14 9.85 0.70 -0.66
N PRO A 15 8.96 -0.01 0.07
CA PRO A 15 9.12 -1.43 0.32
C PRO A 15 9.08 -2.22 -0.98
N CYS A 16 9.80 -3.34 -0.99
CA CYS A 16 9.99 -4.24 -2.13
C CYS A 16 8.67 -4.88 -2.58
N GLY A 17 7.88 -4.14 -3.35
CA GLY A 17 6.54 -4.56 -3.76
C GLY A 17 5.74 -3.49 -4.46
N TRP A 18 6.10 -2.22 -4.28
CA TRP A 18 5.37 -1.09 -4.84
C TRP A 18 6.06 -0.50 -6.08
N ARG A 19 5.26 -0.04 -7.04
CA ARG A 19 5.71 0.67 -8.24
C ARG A 19 4.98 2.00 -8.32
N CYS A 20 5.71 3.07 -8.60
CA CYS A 20 5.11 4.36 -8.94
C CYS A 20 4.55 4.25 -10.36
N SER A 21 3.23 4.40 -10.51
CA SER A 21 2.59 4.50 -11.84
C SER A 21 2.59 5.92 -12.34
N ARG A 22 2.40 6.90 -11.46
CA ARG A 22 2.25 8.30 -11.85
C ARG A 22 2.80 9.24 -10.79
N GLN A 23 3.47 10.28 -11.23
CA GLN A 23 3.90 11.39 -10.40
C GLN A 23 3.24 12.67 -10.92
N ILE A 24 2.72 13.46 -10.00
CA ILE A 24 2.13 14.76 -10.27
C ILE A 24 2.93 15.75 -9.42
N ILE A 25 3.51 16.77 -10.05
CA ILE A 25 4.25 17.83 -9.37
C ILE A 25 3.44 19.10 -9.57
N SER A 26 3.09 19.75 -8.47
CA SER A 26 2.31 20.98 -8.46
C SER A 26 2.96 21.98 -7.51
N SER A 27 2.52 23.24 -7.55
CA SER A 27 2.93 24.28 -6.59
C SER A 27 2.69 23.86 -5.14
N ASP A 28 1.61 23.10 -4.90
CA ASP A 28 1.17 22.70 -3.56
C ASP A 28 1.92 21.46 -3.04
N GLY A 29 2.77 20.85 -3.87
CA GLY A 29 3.57 19.70 -3.52
C GLY A 29 3.62 18.60 -4.58
N ILE A 30 4.12 17.43 -4.19
CA ILE A 30 4.33 16.28 -5.05
C ILE A 30 3.33 15.20 -4.68
N THR A 31 2.65 14.60 -5.66
CA THR A 31 1.77 13.44 -5.45
C THR A 31 2.30 12.24 -6.23
N LEU A 32 2.59 11.14 -5.54
CA LEU A 32 3.03 9.87 -6.11
C LEU A 32 1.91 8.83 -6.02
N HIS A 33 1.50 8.31 -7.16
CA HIS A 33 0.58 7.18 -7.25
C HIS A 33 1.38 5.88 -7.28
N LEU A 34 1.16 5.05 -6.26
CA LEU A 34 1.83 3.79 -6.03
C LEU A 34 0.82 2.64 -6.19
N HIS A 35 1.25 1.56 -6.83
CA HIS A 35 0.46 0.33 -6.94
C HIS A 35 1.33 -0.89 -6.61
N GLY A 36 0.72 -1.89 -5.97
CA GLY A 36 1.35 -3.18 -5.74
C GLY A 36 1.68 -3.86 -7.05
N LYS A 37 2.93 -4.30 -7.21
CA LYS A 37 3.39 -5.11 -8.36
C LYS A 37 2.80 -6.51 -8.33
N ARG A 38 2.58 -7.03 -7.13
CA ARG A 38 2.20 -8.42 -6.92
C ARG A 38 0.70 -8.56 -7.20
N LYS A 39 0.34 -9.50 -8.07
CA LYS A 39 -1.07 -9.87 -8.30
C LYS A 39 -1.59 -10.80 -7.19
N THR A 40 -0.69 -11.43 -6.44
CA THR A 40 -0.96 -12.37 -5.37
C THR A 40 -0.33 -11.89 -4.07
N ALA A 41 -0.92 -12.28 -2.94
CA ALA A 41 -0.40 -11.99 -1.62
C ALA A 41 -0.45 -13.23 -0.72
N GLN A 42 0.39 -13.25 0.30
CA GLN A 42 0.40 -14.31 1.32
C GLN A 42 -0.40 -13.85 2.53
N CYS A 43 -1.28 -14.72 3.02
CA CYS A 43 -1.97 -14.48 4.26
C CYS A 43 -0.94 -14.35 5.39
N PRO A 44 -0.95 -13.27 6.19
CA PRO A 44 0.00 -13.11 7.29
C PRO A 44 -0.19 -14.11 8.44
N GLU A 45 -1.35 -14.77 8.53
CA GLU A 45 -1.62 -15.79 9.56
C GLU A 45 -1.15 -17.19 9.13
N CYS A 46 -1.62 -17.65 7.97
CA CYS A 46 -1.39 -19.02 7.51
C CYS A 46 -0.39 -19.13 6.35
N PHE A 47 0.22 -18.02 5.94
CA PHE A 47 1.20 -17.91 4.84
C PHE A 47 0.73 -18.43 3.47
N LYS A 48 -0.54 -18.82 3.35
CA LYS A 48 -1.15 -19.32 2.12
C LYS A 48 -1.21 -18.18 1.10
N ARG A 49 -0.70 -18.46 -0.10
CA ARG A 49 -0.83 -17.56 -1.25
C ARG A 49 -2.28 -17.52 -1.72
N SER A 50 -2.76 -16.31 -1.96
CA SER A 50 -4.05 -16.06 -2.60
C SER A 50 -3.90 -15.03 -3.72
N ASP A 51 -4.61 -15.28 -4.80
CA ASP A 51 -4.80 -14.41 -5.95
C ASP A 51 -6.25 -13.87 -6.04
N SER A 52 -7.14 -14.34 -5.16
CA SER A 52 -8.54 -13.94 -5.12
C SER A 52 -8.68 -12.55 -4.51
N VAL A 53 -8.90 -11.55 -5.37
CA VAL A 53 -9.07 -10.15 -4.96
C VAL A 53 -10.50 -9.93 -4.48
N HIS A 54 -10.64 -9.44 -3.25
CA HIS A 54 -11.90 -8.99 -2.67
C HIS A 54 -12.24 -7.56 -3.10
N SER A 55 -11.30 -6.64 -2.89
CA SER A 55 -11.49 -5.22 -3.20
C SER A 55 -10.15 -4.49 -3.35
N CYS A 56 -10.16 -3.37 -4.06
CA CYS A 56 -9.01 -2.48 -4.18
C CYS A 56 -9.38 -1.14 -3.54
N ARG A 57 -8.65 -0.71 -2.50
CA ARG A 57 -8.85 0.59 -1.84
C ARG A 57 -7.65 1.48 -2.04
N ARG A 58 -7.89 2.76 -2.27
CA ARG A 58 -6.83 3.77 -2.34
C ARG A 58 -6.60 4.38 -0.96
N ARG A 59 -5.35 4.40 -0.49
CA ARG A 59 -4.95 5.13 0.70
C ARG A 59 -4.03 6.28 0.30
N ARG A 60 -4.38 7.50 0.72
CA ARG A 60 -3.55 8.69 0.57
C ARG A 60 -2.85 8.94 1.90
N ILE A 61 -1.52 8.96 1.88
CA ILE A 61 -0.67 9.20 3.04
C ILE A 61 0.07 10.51 2.79
N GLN A 62 -0.03 11.43 3.73
CA GLN A 62 0.74 12.67 3.69
C GLN A 62 2.11 12.42 4.30
N HIS A 63 3.15 12.76 3.57
CA HIS A 63 4.51 12.88 4.05
C HIS A 63 4.92 14.35 3.92
N LEU A 64 5.53 14.91 4.95
CA LEU A 64 6.23 16.19 4.84
C LEU A 64 7.73 15.88 4.75
N PRO A 65 8.36 15.91 3.57
CA PRO A 65 9.81 15.99 3.50
C PRO A 65 10.32 17.28 4.19
N CYS A 66 11.53 17.21 4.75
CA CYS A 66 12.19 18.25 5.57
C CYS A 66 12.44 19.60 4.86
N SER A 67 11.88 19.86 3.68
CA SER A 67 12.08 21.07 2.88
C SER A 67 10.78 21.86 2.64
N GLY A 68 9.72 21.62 3.43
CA GLY A 68 8.47 22.39 3.38
C GLY A 68 7.53 22.08 2.21
N GLN A 69 7.89 21.15 1.32
CA GLN A 69 7.01 20.66 0.27
C GLN A 69 6.13 19.53 0.80
N THR A 70 4.83 19.51 0.49
CA THR A 70 3.97 18.39 0.86
C THR A 70 4.12 17.25 -0.14
N LEU A 71 4.41 16.04 0.33
CA LEU A 71 4.44 14.83 -0.49
C LEU A 71 3.23 13.95 -0.17
N TRP A 72 2.39 13.69 -1.16
CA TRP A 72 1.25 12.79 -1.04
C TRP A 72 1.57 11.44 -1.69
N LEU A 73 1.53 10.36 -0.92
CA LEU A 73 1.68 9.00 -1.42
C LEU A 73 0.30 8.34 -1.52
N VAL A 74 -0.16 8.07 -2.73
CA VAL A 74 -1.45 7.43 -3.01
C VAL A 74 -1.23 5.96 -3.34
N PHE A 75 -1.42 5.08 -2.37
CA PHE A 75 -1.28 3.63 -2.50
C PHE A 75 -2.57 2.97 -2.95
N SER A 76 -2.53 2.17 -4.01
CA SER A 76 -3.61 1.29 -4.42
C SER A 76 -3.44 -0.08 -3.75
N VAL A 77 -4.12 -0.28 -2.62
CA VAL A 77 -4.00 -1.44 -1.74
C VAL A 77 -5.06 -2.47 -2.12
N ARG A 78 -4.63 -3.67 -2.46
CA ARG A 78 -5.56 -4.78 -2.72
C ARG A 78 -5.84 -5.54 -1.43
N HIS A 79 -7.08 -5.98 -1.29
CA HIS A 79 -7.52 -6.91 -0.26
C HIS A 79 -7.80 -8.23 -0.95
N TRP A 80 -7.28 -9.32 -0.39
CA TRP A 80 -7.43 -10.68 -0.89
C TRP A 80 -8.23 -11.52 0.08
N TYR A 81 -8.97 -12.50 -0.45
CA TYR A 81 -9.58 -13.55 0.33
C TYR A 81 -8.55 -14.61 0.69
N CYS A 82 -8.54 -15.09 1.93
CA CYS A 82 -7.76 -16.26 2.31
C CYS A 82 -8.45 -17.52 1.80
N ARG A 83 -7.76 -18.30 0.96
CA ARG A 83 -8.25 -19.58 0.43
C ARG A 83 -8.15 -20.72 1.44
N ASN A 84 -7.63 -20.48 2.63
CA ASN A 84 -7.56 -21.47 3.70
C ASN A 84 -8.85 -21.42 4.54
N PRO A 85 -9.72 -22.45 4.49
CA PRO A 85 -10.95 -22.47 5.29
C PRO A 85 -10.68 -22.54 6.80
N ALA A 86 -9.56 -23.16 7.22
CA ALA A 86 -9.15 -23.25 8.63
C ALA A 86 -8.54 -21.95 9.17
N CYS A 87 -8.28 -20.96 8.32
CA CYS A 87 -7.74 -19.68 8.75
C CYS A 87 -8.86 -18.80 9.33
N SER A 88 -8.62 -18.24 10.52
CA SER A 88 -9.50 -17.26 11.18
C SER A 88 -9.61 -15.97 10.35
N ARG A 89 -8.50 -15.54 9.74
CA ARG A 89 -8.45 -14.39 8.83
C ARG A 89 -9.00 -14.76 7.45
N LYS A 90 -10.21 -14.26 7.12
CA LYS A 90 -10.85 -14.45 5.81
C LYS A 90 -10.43 -13.43 4.76
N ILE A 91 -10.11 -12.20 5.16
CA ILE A 91 -9.68 -11.12 4.26
C ILE A 91 -8.38 -10.53 4.81
N PHE A 92 -7.40 -10.30 3.93
CA PHE A 92 -6.14 -9.66 4.29
C PHE A 92 -5.66 -8.72 3.18
N ALA A 93 -4.83 -7.74 3.52
CA ALA A 93 -4.21 -6.84 2.57
C ALA A 93 -2.69 -6.97 2.61
N GLU A 94 -2.02 -6.42 1.60
CA GLU A 94 -0.56 -6.36 1.58
C GLU A 94 -0.11 -5.32 2.60
N SER A 95 0.99 -5.63 3.29
CA SER A 95 1.53 -4.68 4.25
C SER A 95 2.03 -3.43 3.52
N LEU A 96 1.57 -2.29 4.02
CA LEU A 96 2.06 -0.97 3.63
C LEU A 96 3.23 -0.52 4.51
N ALA A 97 3.73 -1.38 5.40
CA ALA A 97 4.86 -1.05 6.25
C ALA A 97 6.10 -0.72 5.40
N PRO A 98 6.83 0.37 5.70
CA PRO A 98 6.71 1.21 6.91
C PRO A 98 5.69 2.36 6.82
N PHE A 99 5.12 2.67 5.66
CA PHE A 99 4.27 3.86 5.47
C PHE A 99 2.90 3.82 6.13
N ALA A 100 2.33 2.63 6.26
CA ALA A 100 1.19 2.42 7.12
C ALA A 100 1.36 1.06 7.80
N SER A 101 1.52 1.09 9.12
CA SER A 101 1.49 -0.13 9.91
C SER A 101 0.12 -0.79 9.77
N SER A 102 0.09 -2.12 9.77
CA SER A 102 -1.13 -2.92 9.81
C SER A 102 -1.89 -2.77 11.14
N HIS A 103 -1.39 -1.96 12.08
CA HIS A 103 -1.95 -1.87 13.41
C HIS A 103 -3.29 -1.12 13.37
N GLN A 104 -4.32 -1.88 13.72
CA GLN A 104 -5.69 -1.45 13.95
C GLN A 104 -6.55 -1.15 12.71
N GLN A 105 -6.79 -2.20 11.93
CA GLN A 105 -8.17 -2.47 11.53
C GLN A 105 -8.54 -3.88 12.00
N SER A 106 -8.62 -4.04 13.32
CA SER A 106 -9.58 -5.00 13.87
C SER A 106 -10.93 -4.57 13.33
N SER A 107 -11.48 -5.36 12.42
CA SER A 107 -12.90 -5.31 12.08
C SER A 107 -13.67 -5.37 13.39
N GLN A 108 -14.18 -4.24 13.88
CA GLN A 108 -15.45 -4.24 14.58
C GLN A 108 -16.43 -4.77 13.54
N ALA A 109 -16.65 -6.09 13.61
CA ALA A 109 -17.77 -6.71 12.95
C ALA A 109 -19.01 -5.95 13.42
N LEU A 110 -19.79 -5.49 12.46
CA LEU A 110 -21.14 -4.94 12.66
C LEU A 110 -21.89 -5.85 13.64
N GLN A 111 -22.18 -5.32 14.83
CA GLN A 111 -23.32 -5.75 15.63
C GLN A 111 -24.42 -4.74 15.34
N ASN A 112 -25.39 -5.14 14.51
CA ASN A 112 -26.83 -5.00 14.71
C ASN A 112 -27.56 -5.43 13.43
#